data_AF-A0A2T0LJQ3-F1
#
_entry.id   AF-A0A2T0LJQ3-F1
#
_cell.length_a   1.000
_cell.length_b   1.000
_cell.length_c   1.000
_cell.angle_alpha   90.00
_cell.angle_beta   90.00
_cell.angle_gamma   90.00
#
_symmetry.space_group_name_H-M   'P 1'
#
loop_
_entity.id
_entity.type
_entity.pdbx_description
1 polymer ?
#
loop_
_entity_poly.entity_id
_entity_poly.type
_entity_poly.pdbx_seq_one_letter_code
_entity_poly.pdbx_strand_id
1 'polypeptide(L)'
;MRERYPEEKAKAIARNLSLGVAFNKKMEAKYPYNEVYVENDSAKNGYVKLDSYNPETGEIVSRKYTQLANIKPETAKKYISELLNKYPPGAQIADVPSQQKGSGHRNAGLAGQQLDIDGKMILEIPVQKKKVPKKILDYAKTRNIEIRDENGRKLN
;
A
#
# COMPACT_ATOMS: atom_id res chain seq x y z
N MET A 1 18.14 -6.74 -20.84
CA MET A 1 16.96 -7.43 -20.24
C MET A 1 16.79 -8.87 -20.72
N ARG A 2 17.10 -9.21 -21.98
CA ARG A 2 17.01 -10.59 -22.53
C ARG A 2 18.02 -11.61 -21.96
N GLU A 3 19.12 -11.18 -21.34
CA GLU A 3 20.20 -12.09 -20.91
C GLU A 3 20.08 -12.71 -19.51
N ARG A 4 19.04 -12.41 -18.71
CA ARG A 4 19.02 -12.82 -17.29
C ARG A 4 17.94 -13.83 -16.90
N TYR A 5 16.96 -14.13 -17.77
CA TYR A 5 15.87 -15.06 -17.44
C TYR A 5 15.39 -15.84 -18.67
N PRO A 6 15.05 -17.15 -18.53
CA PRO A 6 14.32 -17.89 -19.56
C PRO A 6 13.07 -17.12 -20.03
N GLU A 7 12.77 -17.16 -21.33
CA GLU A 7 11.74 -16.32 -21.97
C GLU A 7 10.37 -16.41 -21.26
N GLU A 8 9.95 -17.61 -20.86
CA GLU A 8 8.71 -17.86 -20.14
C GLU A 8 8.67 -17.17 -18.76
N LYS A 9 9.81 -17.16 -18.04
CA LYS A 9 9.91 -16.44 -16.76
C LYS A 9 9.84 -14.93 -16.99
N ALA A 10 10.47 -14.41 -18.04
CA ALA A 10 10.40 -13.00 -18.40
C ALA A 10 8.96 -12.56 -18.75
N LYS A 11 8.23 -13.36 -19.53
CA LYS A 11 6.81 -13.12 -19.84
C LYS A 11 5.94 -13.12 -18.58
N ALA A 12 6.13 -14.08 -17.69
CA ALA A 12 5.38 -14.16 -16.43
C ALA A 12 5.64 -12.94 -15.52
N ILE A 13 6.89 -12.46 -15.44
CA ILE A 13 7.25 -11.24 -14.70
C ILE A 13 6.55 -10.02 -15.31
N ALA A 14 6.65 -9.84 -16.63
CA ALA A 14 6.02 -8.73 -17.33
C ALA A 14 4.49 -8.72 -17.13
N ARG A 15 3.85 -9.90 -17.18
CA ARG A 15 2.42 -10.05 -16.89
C ARG A 15 2.06 -9.69 -15.45
N ASN A 16 2.86 -10.10 -14.46
CA ASN A 16 2.58 -9.75 -13.07
C ASN A 16 2.76 -8.25 -12.81
N LEU A 17 3.74 -7.61 -13.46
CA LEU A 17 3.92 -6.16 -13.39
C LEU A 17 2.72 -5.42 -13.99
N SER A 18 2.24 -5.83 -15.16
CA SER A 18 1.07 -5.18 -15.79
C SER A 18 -0.21 -5.37 -14.97
N LEU A 19 -0.41 -6.54 -14.38
CA LEU A 19 -1.55 -6.79 -13.49
C LEU A 19 -1.45 -5.97 -12.19
N GLY A 20 -0.25 -5.78 -11.65
CA GLY A 20 -0.03 -4.91 -10.49
C GLY A 20 -0.37 -3.45 -10.79
N VAL A 21 0.04 -2.94 -11.94
CA VAL A 21 -0.30 -1.57 -12.40
C VAL A 21 -1.82 -1.42 -12.60
N ALA A 22 -2.45 -2.39 -13.27
CA ALA A 22 -3.90 -2.40 -13.47
C ALA A 22 -4.66 -2.46 -12.14
N PHE A 23 -4.19 -3.26 -11.19
CA PHE A 23 -4.75 -3.33 -9.84
C PHE A 23 -4.64 -1.99 -9.12
N ASN A 24 -3.46 -1.35 -9.14
CA ASN A 24 -3.27 -0.05 -8.52
C ASN A 24 -4.28 0.98 -9.07
N LYS A 25 -4.33 1.10 -10.40
CA LYS A 25 -5.23 2.04 -11.09
C LYS A 25 -6.71 1.77 -10.78
N LYS A 26 -7.13 0.50 -10.71
CA LYS A 26 -8.50 0.12 -10.32
C LYS A 26 -8.83 0.60 -8.90
N MET A 27 -7.90 0.44 -7.98
CA MET A 27 -8.13 0.76 -6.57
C MET A 27 -8.02 2.26 -6.27
N GLU A 28 -7.21 3.01 -7.01
CA GLU A 28 -7.05 4.46 -6.84
C GLU A 28 -8.38 5.23 -6.90
N ALA A 29 -9.31 4.76 -7.73
CA ALA A 29 -10.62 5.38 -7.89
C ALA A 29 -11.48 5.38 -6.62
N LYS A 30 -11.14 4.55 -5.62
CA LYS A 30 -11.88 4.44 -4.36
C LYS A 30 -11.48 5.47 -3.31
N TYR A 31 -10.36 6.18 -3.51
CA TYR A 31 -9.76 7.03 -2.50
C TYR A 31 -9.63 8.47 -2.99
N PRO A 32 -9.82 9.47 -2.11
CA PRO A 32 -9.69 10.87 -2.48
C PRO A 32 -8.24 11.21 -2.84
N TYR A 33 -7.28 10.72 -2.05
CA TYR A 33 -5.86 10.97 -2.23
C TYR A 33 -5.11 9.68 -2.54
N ASN A 34 -4.19 9.77 -3.50
CA ASN A 34 -3.42 8.64 -4.00
C ASN A 34 -1.97 9.04 -4.18
N GLU A 35 -1.06 8.09 -4.07
CA GLU A 35 0.37 8.36 -4.25
C GLU A 35 0.88 9.49 -3.35
N VAL A 36 0.44 9.50 -2.09
CA VAL A 36 0.74 10.54 -1.09
C VAL A 36 2.18 10.38 -0.60
N TYR A 37 2.96 11.46 -0.61
CA TYR A 37 4.32 11.47 -0.09
C TYR A 37 4.30 11.73 1.42
N VAL A 38 4.87 10.80 2.18
CA VAL A 38 4.94 10.81 3.64
C VAL A 38 6.41 10.86 4.05
N GLU A 39 6.77 11.74 4.96
CA GLU A 39 8.12 11.90 5.46
C GLU A 39 8.63 10.60 6.08
N ASN A 40 9.89 10.28 5.80
CA ASN A 40 10.56 9.11 6.31
C ASN A 40 12.07 9.30 6.25
N ASP A 41 12.70 9.49 7.40
CA ASP A 41 14.14 9.75 7.50
C ASP A 41 15.01 8.59 7.01
N SER A 42 14.47 7.37 6.97
CA SER A 42 15.18 6.20 6.44
C SER A 42 15.13 6.13 4.91
N ALA A 43 14.31 6.96 4.25
CA ALA A 43 14.22 7.00 2.80
C ALA A 43 15.29 7.92 2.20
N LYS A 44 15.89 7.49 1.08
CA LYS A 44 16.95 8.25 0.38
C LYS A 44 16.56 9.71 0.07
N ASN A 45 15.29 9.96 -0.25
CA ASN A 45 14.78 11.27 -0.62
C ASN A 45 14.05 11.98 0.55
N GLY A 46 14.11 11.43 1.77
CA GLY A 46 13.41 11.95 2.95
C GLY A 46 11.91 11.63 3.01
N TYR A 47 11.36 10.94 2.02
CA TYR A 47 9.95 10.53 2.00
C TYR A 47 9.72 9.21 1.26
N VAL A 48 8.62 8.56 1.59
CA VAL A 48 8.06 7.36 0.94
C VAL A 48 6.70 7.68 0.34
N LYS A 49 6.26 6.87 -0.63
CA LYS A 49 4.98 7.05 -1.32
C LYS A 49 3.94 6.06 -0.77
N LEU A 50 2.87 6.55 -0.17
CA LEU A 50 1.70 5.81 0.27
C LEU A 50 0.73 5.62 -0.90
N ASP A 51 0.14 4.43 -1.05
CA ASP A 51 -0.70 4.13 -2.21
C ASP A 51 -2.01 4.94 -2.18
N SER A 52 -2.68 5.02 -1.03
CA SER A 52 -3.82 5.91 -0.80
C SER A 52 -3.99 6.36 0.64
N TYR A 53 -4.64 7.51 0.78
CA TYR A 53 -5.06 8.06 2.06
C TYR A 53 -6.48 8.62 1.97
N ASN A 54 -7.30 8.37 2.98
CA ASN A 54 -8.57 9.03 3.17
C ASN A 54 -8.63 9.66 4.57
N PRO A 55 -8.47 10.99 4.69
CA PRO A 55 -8.51 11.67 5.99
C PRO A 55 -9.92 11.69 6.61
N GLU A 56 -10.99 11.56 5.83
CA GLU A 56 -12.36 11.55 6.38
C GLU A 56 -12.66 10.24 7.14
N THR A 57 -12.11 9.12 6.65
CA THR A 57 -12.31 7.79 7.25
C THR A 57 -11.11 7.30 8.04
N GLY A 58 -10.00 8.06 8.04
CA GLY A 58 -8.71 7.69 8.62
C GLY A 58 -8.01 6.52 7.91
N GLU A 59 -8.34 6.20 6.66
CA GLU A 59 -7.77 5.00 6.00
C GLU A 59 -6.38 5.27 5.42
N ILE A 60 -5.38 4.52 5.88
CA ILE A 60 -3.98 4.56 5.42
C ILE A 60 -3.68 3.26 4.69
N VAL A 61 -3.61 3.32 3.37
CA VAL A 61 -3.66 2.11 2.52
C VAL A 61 -2.36 1.88 1.79
N SER A 62 -1.80 0.67 1.93
CA SER A 62 -0.81 0.15 0.99
C SER A 62 -1.33 -1.08 0.26
N ARG A 63 -0.95 -1.20 -1.00
CA ARG A 63 -1.41 -2.25 -1.91
C ARG A 63 -0.32 -3.27 -2.18
N LYS A 64 -0.72 -4.53 -2.30
CA LYS A 64 0.11 -5.60 -2.84
C LYS A 64 -0.71 -6.50 -3.75
N TYR A 65 -0.40 -6.47 -5.04
CA TYR A 65 -0.99 -7.42 -5.99
C TYR A 65 -0.37 -8.81 -5.81
N THR A 66 -0.87 -9.57 -4.84
CA THR A 66 -0.29 -10.87 -4.47
C THR A 66 -1.35 -11.82 -3.90
N GLN A 67 -1.21 -13.10 -4.22
CA GLN A 67 -1.94 -14.19 -3.56
C GLN A 67 -1.16 -14.61 -2.31
N LEU A 68 -1.57 -14.13 -1.14
CA LEU A 68 -0.88 -14.35 0.14
C LEU A 68 -0.74 -15.85 0.48
N ALA A 69 -1.69 -16.67 0.03
CA ALA A 69 -1.63 -18.12 0.19
C ALA A 69 -0.54 -18.81 -0.65
N ASN A 70 0.01 -18.13 -1.66
CA ASN A 70 1.02 -18.68 -2.58
C ASN A 70 2.44 -18.17 -2.30
N ILE A 71 2.63 -17.33 -1.27
CA ILE A 71 3.95 -16.82 -0.88
C ILE A 71 4.36 -17.37 0.48
N LYS A 72 5.65 -17.23 0.78
CA LYS A 72 6.16 -17.55 2.11
C LYS A 72 5.47 -16.65 3.15
N PRO A 73 4.99 -17.19 4.27
CA PRO A 73 4.38 -16.42 5.36
C PRO A 73 5.25 -15.27 5.83
N GLU A 74 6.57 -15.46 5.85
CA GLU A 74 7.56 -14.46 6.25
C GLU A 74 7.56 -13.27 5.28
N THR A 75 7.37 -13.52 3.99
CA THR A 75 7.20 -12.46 2.97
C THR A 75 5.91 -11.67 3.21
N ALA A 76 4.80 -12.34 3.52
CA ALA A 76 3.55 -11.66 3.84
C ALA A 76 3.66 -10.80 5.13
N LYS A 77 4.30 -11.34 6.17
CA LYS A 77 4.61 -10.62 7.41
C LYS A 77 5.49 -9.40 7.15
N LYS A 78 6.44 -9.50 6.21
CA LYS A 78 7.25 -8.35 5.80
C LYS A 78 6.40 -7.22 5.22
N TYR A 79 5.43 -7.53 4.34
CA TYR A 79 4.53 -6.50 3.79
C TYR A 79 3.71 -5.81 4.89
N ILE A 80 3.23 -6.57 5.88
CA ILE A 80 2.49 -6.04 7.03
C ILE A 80 3.39 -5.11 7.87
N SER A 81 4.61 -5.53 8.20
CA SER A 81 5.54 -4.72 8.99
C SER A 81 6.06 -3.50 8.24
N GLU A 82 6.27 -3.61 6.92
CA GLU A 82 6.66 -2.47 6.08
C GLU A 82 5.62 -1.35 6.11
N LEU A 83 4.33 -1.68 6.23
CA LEU A 83 3.28 -0.68 6.31
C LEU A 83 3.43 0.19 7.58
N LEU A 84 3.61 -0.42 8.76
CA LEU A 84 3.86 0.33 10.01
C LEU A 84 5.16 1.12 9.99
N ASN A 85 6.23 0.51 9.48
CA ASN A 85 7.55 1.13 9.48
C ASN A 85 7.62 2.35 8.54
N LYS A 86 6.89 2.29 7.41
CA LYS A 86 6.89 3.37 6.42
C LYS A 86 5.94 4.49 6.78
N TYR A 87 4.81 4.16 7.37
CA TYR A 87 3.74 5.11 7.66
C TYR A 87 3.32 4.96 9.13
N PRO A 88 4.18 5.35 10.08
CA PRO A 88 3.80 5.31 11.48
C PRO A 88 2.59 6.24 11.73
N PRO A 89 1.73 5.92 12.70
CA PRO A 89 0.63 6.81 13.07
C PRO A 89 1.13 8.23 13.38
N GLY A 90 0.45 9.25 12.88
CA GLY A 90 0.89 10.64 13.02
C GLY A 90 2.05 11.07 12.11
N ALA A 91 2.53 10.22 11.19
CA ALA A 91 3.61 10.59 10.27
C ALA A 91 3.26 11.84 9.47
N GLN A 92 4.23 12.74 9.31
CA GLN A 92 4.05 13.97 8.56
C GLN A 92 3.95 13.69 7.07
N ILE A 93 3.00 14.34 6.41
CA ILE A 93 2.86 14.35 4.96
C ILE A 93 3.83 15.37 4.41
N ALA A 94 4.70 14.92 3.51
CA ALA A 94 5.83 15.70 2.99
C ALA A 94 5.37 16.98 2.28
N ASP A 95 6.07 18.08 2.53
CA ASP A 95 5.87 19.35 1.83
C ASP A 95 6.52 19.31 0.43
N VAL A 96 5.80 18.74 -0.53
CA VAL A 96 6.21 18.66 -1.94
C VAL A 96 5.21 19.40 -2.83
N PRO A 97 5.63 19.94 -4.00
CA PRO A 97 4.77 20.80 -4.83
C PRO A 97 3.40 20.20 -5.18
N SER A 98 3.29 18.89 -5.40
CA SER A 98 2.02 18.21 -5.73
C SER A 98 1.04 18.08 -4.56
N GLN A 99 1.48 18.39 -3.33
CA GLN A 99 0.66 18.33 -2.11
C GLN A 99 0.39 19.71 -1.51
N GLN A 100 1.06 20.74 -2.02
CA GLN A 100 0.85 22.12 -1.59
C GLN A 100 -0.53 22.62 -1.99
N LYS A 101 -1.11 23.47 -1.15
CA LYS A 101 -2.40 24.11 -1.40
C LYS A 101 -2.32 24.96 -2.67
N GLY A 102 -3.30 24.82 -3.57
CA GLY A 102 -3.35 25.56 -4.83
C GLY A 102 -2.54 24.95 -5.98
N SER A 103 -1.90 23.79 -5.80
CA SER A 103 -1.15 23.11 -6.87
C SER A 103 -2.01 22.56 -8.02
N GLY A 104 -3.34 22.50 -7.84
CA GLY A 104 -4.26 21.87 -8.80
C GLY A 104 -4.14 20.35 -8.90
N HIS A 105 -3.21 19.74 -8.16
CA HIS A 105 -3.06 18.30 -8.07
C HIS A 105 -4.09 17.70 -7.11
N ARG A 106 -4.43 16.41 -7.26
CA ARG A 106 -5.45 15.77 -6.41
C ARG A 106 -5.08 15.78 -4.91
N ASN A 107 -3.79 15.82 -4.59
CA ASN A 107 -3.27 15.84 -3.22
C ASN A 107 -3.08 17.27 -2.67
N ALA A 108 -3.54 18.29 -3.39
CA ALA A 108 -3.39 19.68 -2.96
C ALA A 108 -4.00 19.91 -1.58
N GLY A 109 -3.22 20.54 -0.71
CA GLY A 109 -3.62 20.89 0.65
C GLY A 109 -3.14 19.90 1.71
N LEU A 110 -2.60 18.74 1.35
CA LEU A 110 -2.08 17.76 2.31
C LEU A 110 -0.68 18.08 2.87
N ALA A 111 0.11 18.91 2.18
CA ALA A 111 1.46 19.25 2.63
C ALA A 111 1.49 19.75 4.08
N GLY A 112 2.39 19.18 4.89
CA GLY A 112 2.58 19.54 6.30
C GLY A 112 1.48 19.03 7.25
N GLN A 113 0.43 18.38 6.74
CA GLN A 113 -0.52 17.66 7.60
C GLN A 113 0.11 16.37 8.14
N GLN A 114 -0.58 15.70 9.05
CA GLN A 114 -0.17 14.40 9.57
C GLN A 114 -1.18 13.33 9.13
N LEU A 115 -0.68 12.10 8.91
CA LEU A 115 -1.56 10.94 8.86
C LEU A 115 -2.32 10.81 10.18
N ASP A 116 -3.54 10.29 10.10
CA ASP A 116 -4.37 10.09 11.28
C ASP A 116 -3.66 9.17 12.30
N ILE A 117 -3.57 9.62 13.55
CA ILE A 117 -2.94 8.87 14.64
C ILE A 117 -3.75 7.64 15.04
N ASP A 118 -5.07 7.72 14.89
CA ASP A 118 -6.00 6.60 15.10
C ASP A 118 -6.41 5.96 13.76
N GLY A 119 -5.63 6.27 12.71
CA GLY A 119 -5.87 5.83 11.35
C GLY A 119 -5.88 4.30 11.20
N LYS A 120 -6.77 3.81 10.34
CA LYS A 120 -6.89 2.40 10.00
C LYS A 120 -5.81 2.03 8.98
N MET A 121 -4.85 1.24 9.41
CA MET A 121 -3.78 0.71 8.56
C MET A 121 -4.30 -0.48 7.75
N ILE A 122 -4.29 -0.37 6.42
CA ILE A 122 -4.91 -1.36 5.52
C ILE A 122 -3.87 -1.89 4.52
N LEU A 123 -3.68 -3.21 4.54
CA LEU A 123 -3.04 -3.94 3.45
C LEU A 123 -4.11 -4.40 2.45
N GLU A 124 -4.20 -3.68 1.34
CA GLU A 124 -5.16 -3.95 0.27
C GLU A 124 -4.60 -4.92 -0.77
N ILE A 125 -5.32 -6.01 -1.02
CA ILE A 125 -4.85 -7.13 -1.85
C ILE A 125 -5.94 -7.57 -2.83
N PRO A 126 -5.60 -8.32 -3.89
CA PRO A 126 -6.63 -8.89 -4.75
C PRO A 126 -7.44 -9.97 -4.03
N VAL A 127 -8.62 -10.31 -4.56
CA VAL A 127 -9.41 -11.47 -4.10
C VAL A 127 -8.51 -12.70 -4.11
N GLN A 128 -8.50 -13.39 -2.97
CA GLN A 128 -7.65 -14.55 -2.76
C GLN A 128 -8.33 -15.81 -3.30
N LYS A 129 -7.65 -16.51 -4.21
CA LYS A 129 -8.12 -17.77 -4.80
C LYS A 129 -8.11 -18.93 -3.81
N LYS A 130 -7.27 -18.82 -2.77
CA LYS A 130 -7.13 -19.78 -1.68
C LYS A 130 -7.25 -19.05 -0.35
N LYS A 131 -7.66 -19.76 0.69
CA LYS A 131 -7.75 -19.21 2.05
C LYS A 131 -6.39 -18.66 2.48
N VAL A 132 -6.37 -17.42 2.96
CA VAL A 132 -5.16 -16.82 3.53
C VAL A 132 -4.77 -17.61 4.79
N PRO A 133 -3.50 -18.05 4.93
CA PRO A 133 -3.04 -18.74 6.11
C PRO A 133 -3.35 -17.96 7.41
N LYS A 134 -3.94 -18.63 8.40
CA LYS A 134 -4.35 -18.01 9.67
C LYS A 134 -3.22 -17.24 10.35
N LYS A 135 -2.00 -17.78 10.33
CA LYS A 135 -0.80 -17.13 10.88
C LYS A 135 -0.45 -15.76 10.26
N ILE A 136 -0.89 -15.47 9.03
CA ILE A 136 -0.72 -14.16 8.39
C ILE A 136 -1.80 -13.20 8.90
N LEU A 137 -3.04 -13.67 8.95
CA LEU A 137 -4.18 -12.90 9.46
C LEU A 137 -3.98 -12.51 10.94
N ASP A 138 -3.57 -13.47 11.78
CA ASP A 138 -3.27 -13.25 13.19
C ASP A 138 -2.11 -12.25 13.36
N TYR A 139 -1.08 -12.35 12.52
CA TYR A 139 0.04 -11.40 12.55
C TYR A 139 -0.38 -9.96 12.20
N ALA A 140 -1.31 -9.79 11.25
CA ALA A 140 -1.89 -8.49 10.94
C ALA A 140 -2.75 -7.96 12.09
N LYS A 141 -3.61 -8.82 12.70
CA LYS A 141 -4.44 -8.45 13.86
C LYS A 141 -3.62 -7.93 15.04
N THR A 142 -2.56 -8.65 15.40
CA THR A 142 -1.68 -8.25 16.51
C THR A 142 -0.98 -6.90 16.29
N ARG A 143 -0.98 -6.39 15.05
CA ARG A 143 -0.40 -5.11 14.64
C ARG A 143 -1.44 -4.05 14.31
N ASN A 144 -2.72 -4.32 14.58
CA ASN A 144 -3.84 -3.48 14.19
C ASN A 144 -3.86 -3.14 12.69
N ILE A 145 -3.44 -4.09 11.85
CA ILE A 145 -3.51 -3.96 10.39
C ILE A 145 -4.68 -4.78 9.87
N GLU A 146 -5.53 -4.13 9.09
CA GLU A 146 -6.60 -4.78 8.35
C GLU A 146 -6.07 -5.34 7.02
N ILE A 147 -6.41 -6.60 6.72
CA ILE A 147 -6.21 -7.16 5.39
C ILE A 147 -7.55 -7.12 4.68
N ARG A 148 -7.65 -6.32 3.62
CA ARG A 148 -8.88 -6.09 2.86
C ARG A 148 -8.69 -6.47 1.41
N ASP A 149 -9.65 -7.20 0.84
CA ASP A 149 -9.64 -7.48 -0.59
C ASP A 149 -10.22 -6.33 -1.43
N GLU A 150 -10.02 -6.40 -2.74
CA GLU A 150 -10.48 -5.40 -3.70
C GLU A 150 -11.99 -5.17 -3.76
N ASN A 151 -12.80 -6.04 -3.14
CA ASN A 151 -14.24 -5.86 -3.00
C ASN A 151 -14.62 -5.20 -1.66
N GLY A 152 -13.63 -4.81 -0.86
CA GLY A 152 -13.82 -4.23 0.47
C GLY A 152 -14.03 -5.28 1.57
N ARG A 153 -13.88 -6.58 1.27
CA ARG A 153 -14.09 -7.62 2.27
C ARG A 153 -12.86 -7.75 3.17
N LYS A 154 -13.07 -7.59 4.47
CA LYS A 154 -12.08 -7.83 5.51
C LYS A 154 -11.80 -9.33 5.65
N LEU A 155 -10.51 -9.69 5.71
CA LEU A 155 -10.06 -11.09 5.81
C LEU A 155 -9.64 -11.51 7.22
N ASN A 156 -9.38 -10.55 8.12
CA ASN A 156 -8.99 -10.79 9.49
C ASN A 156 -10.04 -10.28 10.48
#